data_AF-A0A3R7SIF2-F1
#
_entry.id   AF-A0A3R7SIF2-F1
#
_cell.length_a   1.000
_cell.length_b   1.000
_cell.length_c   1.000
_cell.angle_alpha   90.00
_cell.angle_beta   90.00
_cell.angle_gamma   90.00
#
_symmetry.space_group_name_H-M   'P 1'
#
loop_
_entity.id
_entity.type
_entity.pdbx_description
1 polymer ?
#
loop_
_entity_poly.entity_id
_entity_poly.type
_entity_poly.pdbx_seq_one_letter_code
_entity_poly.pdbx_strand_id
1 'polypeptide(L)' 'MKKISFILPFLFLTNCSLNKDSNYWNEDRIRNEENQKKISKILKRTDDITRMTLEEYKIFIDDYTKKSKYPDINK' A
#
# COMPACT_ATOMS: atom_id res chain seq x y z
N MET A 1 -1.98 20.32 45.92
CA MET A 1 -1.29 20.77 44.69
C MET A 1 -0.43 19.70 43.99
N LYS A 2 -0.47 18.41 44.41
CA LYS A 2 0.31 17.32 43.77
C LYS A 2 -0.32 16.71 42.51
N LYS A 3 -1.64 16.85 42.29
CA LYS A 3 -2.34 16.19 41.17
C LYS A 3 -2.10 16.84 39.80
N ILE A 4 -1.73 18.13 39.75
CA ILE A 4 -1.46 18.86 38.51
C ILE A 4 -0.18 18.35 37.81
N SER A 5 0.79 17.86 38.58
CA SER A 5 2.05 17.31 38.04
C SER A 5 1.87 16.07 37.16
N PHE A 6 0.75 15.36 37.28
CA PHE A 6 0.48 14.14 36.50
C PHE A 6 -0.06 14.43 35.10
N ILE A 7 -0.57 15.64 34.85
CA ILE A 7 -1.21 16.03 33.57
C ILE A 7 -0.19 16.56 32.55
N LEU A 8 0.94 17.11 33.04
CA LEU A 8 2.00 17.68 32.22
C LEU A 8 2.58 16.74 31.13
N PRO A 9 2.80 15.43 31.37
CA PRO A 9 3.31 14.52 30.33
C PRO A 9 2.31 14.26 29.18
N PHE A 10 1.00 14.41 29.39
CA PHE A 10 -0.01 14.22 28.34
C PHE A 10 0.06 15.30 27.25
N LEU A 11 0.57 16.50 27.58
CA LEU A 11 0.72 17.60 26.62
C LEU A 11 1.84 17.35 25.59
N PHE A 12 2.78 16.45 25.87
CA PHE A 12 3.83 16.08 24.92
C PHE A 12 3.40 15.00 23.91
N LEU A 13 2.28 14.30 24.15
CA LEU A 13 1.77 13.25 23.27
C LEU A 13 1.03 13.81 22.03
N THR A 14 0.65 15.09 22.03
CA THR A 14 -0.06 15.72 20.90
C THR A 14 0.84 16.02 19.71
N ASN A 15 2.16 15.93 19.86
CA ASN A 15 3.13 16.16 18.79
C ASN A 15 3.56 14.88 18.06
N CYS A 16 3.01 13.71 18.43
CA CYS A 16 3.12 12.51 17.60
C CYS A 16 2.17 12.62 16.41
N SER A 17 2.60 13.34 15.38
CA SER A 17 1.87 13.48 14.14
C SER A 17 1.94 12.18 13.33
N LEU A 18 0.89 11.36 13.42
CA LEU A 18 0.56 10.38 12.37
C LEU A 18 0.15 11.17 11.12
N ASN A 19 1.15 11.68 10.39
CA ASN A 19 0.90 12.46 9.18
C ASN A 19 0.43 11.51 8.07
N LYS A 20 -0.86 11.63 7.69
CA LYS A 20 -1.47 10.84 6.62
C LYS A 20 -0.90 11.14 5.24
N ASP A 21 -0.22 12.27 5.08
CA ASP A 21 0.41 12.70 3.83
C ASP A 21 1.89 12.31 3.76
N SER A 22 2.39 11.50 4.70
CA SER A 22 3.77 11.03 4.62
C SER A 22 3.95 10.11 3.42
N ASN A 23 5.02 10.34 2.66
CA ASN A 23 5.40 9.44 1.56
C ASN A 23 5.68 8.02 2.08
N TYR A 24 6.21 7.89 3.29
CA TYR A 24 6.54 6.60 3.90
C TYR A 24 5.31 5.74 4.17
N TRP A 25 4.24 6.31 4.75
CA TRP A 25 3.00 5.57 5.03
C TRP A 25 2.18 5.28 3.77
N ASN A 26 2.40 6.03 2.69
CA ASN A 26 1.70 5.86 1.42
C ASN A 26 2.51 5.12 0.35
N GLU A 27 3.76 4.73 0.62
CA GLU A 27 4.66 4.14 -0.37
C GLU A 27 4.06 2.88 -1.00
N ASP A 28 3.48 2.01 -0.16
CA ASP A 28 2.80 0.80 -0.62
C ASP A 28 1.60 1.10 -1.50
N ARG A 29 0.79 2.11 -1.14
CA ARG A 29 -0.38 2.51 -1.93
C ARG A 29 0.04 3.06 -3.29
N ILE A 30 1.03 3.96 -3.31
CA ILE A 30 1.56 4.57 -4.53
C ILE A 30 2.15 3.49 -5.45
N ARG A 31 2.98 2.60 -4.90
CA ARG A 31 3.54 1.45 -5.61
C ARG A 31 2.45 0.53 -6.18
N ASN A 32 1.38 0.30 -5.43
CA ASN A 32 0.27 -0.53 -5.88
C ASN A 32 -0.50 0.14 -7.02
N GLU A 33 -0.78 1.44 -6.94
CA GLU A 33 -1.41 2.21 -8.02
C GLU A 33 -0.59 2.19 -9.31
N GLU A 34 0.73 2.34 -9.21
CA GLU A 34 1.64 2.24 -10.36
C GLU A 34 1.65 0.83 -10.96
N ASN A 35 1.68 -0.20 -10.12
CA ASN A 35 1.63 -1.59 -10.56
C ASN A 35 0.31 -1.92 -11.25
N GLN A 36 -0.84 -1.44 -10.75
CA GLN A 36 -2.14 -1.59 -11.42
C GLN A 36 -2.13 -0.96 -12.82
N LYS A 37 -1.55 0.23 -12.98
CA LYS A 37 -1.37 0.85 -14.30
C LYS A 37 -0.50 0.00 -15.22
N LYS A 38 0.61 -0.56 -14.73
CA LYS A 38 1.48 -1.46 -15.49
C LYS A 38 0.74 -2.75 -15.90
N ILE A 39 0.03 -3.40 -14.98
CA ILE A 39 -0.77 -4.60 -15.25
C ILE A 39 -1.81 -4.34 -16.33
N SER A 40 -2.53 -3.22 -16.26
CA SER A 40 -3.52 -2.86 -17.27
C SER A 40 -2.93 -2.72 -18.68
N LYS A 41 -1.66 -2.30 -18.79
CA LYS A 41 -0.93 -2.22 -20.07
C LYS A 41 -0.44 -3.59 -20.53
N ILE A 42 0.08 -4.40 -19.60
CA ILE A 42 0.55 -5.77 -19.85
C ILE A 42 -0.60 -6.63 -20.38
N LEU A 43 -1.76 -6.62 -19.71
CA LEU A 43 -2.95 -7.38 -20.10
C LEU A 43 -3.52 -6.95 -21.47
N LYS A 44 -3.31 -5.69 -21.88
CA LYS A 44 -3.72 -5.20 -23.21
C LYS A 44 -2.77 -5.61 -24.33
N ARG A 45 -1.50 -5.84 -24.00
CA ARG A 45 -0.43 -6.12 -24.97
C ARG A 45 -0.23 -7.61 -25.21
N THR A 46 -0.53 -8.43 -24.21
CA THR A 46 -0.01 -9.79 -24.14
C THR A 46 -1.11 -10.79 -23.84
N ASP A 47 -1.51 -11.53 -24.87
CA ASP A 47 -2.47 -12.64 -24.80
C ASP A 47 -1.83 -13.90 -24.19
N ASP A 48 -0.50 -13.96 -24.16
CA ASP A 48 0.31 -15.10 -23.73
C ASP A 48 1.40 -14.68 -22.73
N ILE A 49 1.27 -15.18 -21.49
CA ILE A 49 2.16 -14.89 -20.36
C ILE A 49 3.65 -15.16 -20.64
N THR A 50 3.98 -16.07 -21.56
CA THR A 50 5.37 -16.42 -21.88
C THR A 50 6.12 -15.29 -22.57
N ARG A 51 5.40 -14.32 -23.13
CA ARG A 51 5.95 -13.16 -23.85
C ARG A 51 6.24 -11.97 -22.93
N MET A 52 5.94 -12.10 -21.64
CA MET A 52 6.22 -11.06 -20.63
C MET A 52 7.71 -11.04 -20.28
N THR A 53 8.22 -9.85 -19.98
CA THR A 53 9.53 -9.72 -19.33
C THR A 53 9.47 -10.22 -17.88
N LEU A 54 10.63 -10.52 -17.29
CA LEU A 54 10.70 -10.99 -15.91
C LEU A 54 10.10 -9.99 -14.90
N GLU A 55 10.22 -8.69 -15.15
CA GLU A 55 9.59 -7.67 -14.32
C GLU A 55 8.07 -7.64 -14.48
N GLU A 56 7.57 -7.68 -15.71
CA GLU A 56 6.14 -7.73 -16.00
C GLU A 56 5.50 -8.99 -15.38
N TYR A 57 6.18 -10.13 -15.48
CA TYR A 57 5.75 -11.40 -14.90
C TYR A 57 5.69 -11.34 -13.36
N LYS A 58 6.70 -10.76 -12.71
CA LYS A 58 6.70 -10.58 -11.24
C LYS A 58 5.51 -9.77 -10.77
N ILE A 59 5.22 -8.65 -11.46
CA ILE A 59 4.09 -7.78 -11.13
C ILE A 59 2.76 -8.52 -11.37
N PHE A 60 2.65 -9.27 -12.48
CA PHE A 60 1.46 -10.05 -12.80
C PHE A 60 1.15 -11.12 -11.75
N ILE A 61 2.14 -11.91 -11.33
CA ILE A 61 1.96 -12.96 -10.32
C ILE A 61 1.64 -12.36 -8.93
N ASP A 62 2.27 -11.24 -8.57
CA ASP A 62 1.97 -10.55 -7.30
C ASP A 62 0.50 -10.09 -7.23
N ASP A 63 -0.03 -9.48 -8.29
CA ASP A 63 -1.45 -9.10 -8.36
C ASP A 63 -2.39 -10.30 -8.36
N TYR A 64 -2.07 -11.35 -9.12
CA TYR A 64 -2.87 -12.57 -9.18
C TYR A 64 -2.96 -13.26 -7.81
N THR A 65 -1.84 -13.34 -7.09
CA THR A 65 -1.78 -13.95 -5.75
C THR A 65 -2.42 -13.08 -4.66
N LYS A 66 -2.35 -11.75 -4.77
CA LYS A 66 -3.09 -10.85 -3.87
C LYS A 66 -4.60 -10.99 -4.03
N LYS A 67 -5.10 -11.08 -5.26
CA LYS A 67 -6.52 -11.32 -5.56
C LYS A 67 -7.01 -12.68 -5.08
N SER A 68 -6.15 -13.70 -5.09
CA SER A 68 -6.54 -15.04 -4.63
C SER A 68 -6.48 -15.22 -3.10
N LYS A 69 -5.64 -14.44 -2.40
CA LYS A 69 -5.45 -14.58 -0.95
C LYS A 69 -6.57 -13.99 -0.09
N TYR A 70 -7.27 -12.97 -0.57
CA TYR A 70 -8.25 -12.24 0.23
C TYR A 70 -9.60 -12.19 -0.48
N PRO A 71 -10.68 -12.72 0.14
CA PRO A 71 -12.02 -12.56 -0.40
C PRO A 71 -12.38 -11.07 -0.47
N ASP A 72 -13.19 -10.72 -1.47
CA ASP A 72 -13.69 -9.35 -1.61
C ASP A 72 -14.52 -9.00 -0.37
N ILE A 73 -14.03 -8.04 0.42
CA ILE A 73 -14.59 -7.66 1.71
C ILE A 73 -15.90 -6.89 1.55
N ASN A 74 -16.17 -6.41 0.32
CA ASN A 74 -17.37 -5.65 -0.02
C ASN A 74 -18.49 -6.53 -0.62
N LYS A 75 -18.37 -7.86 -0.57
CA LYS A 75 -19.37 -8.80 -1.09
C LYS A 75 -20.38 -9.25 -0.03
#